data_AF-A0A4V1CB50-F1
#
_entry.id   AF-A0A4V1CB50-F1
#
_cell.length_a   1.000
_cell.length_b   1.000
_cell.length_c   1.000
_cell.angle_alpha   90.00
_cell.angle_beta   90.00
_cell.angle_gamma   90.00
#
_symmetry.space_group_name_H-M   'P 1'
#
loop_
_entity.id
_entity.type
_entity.pdbx_description
1 polymer ?
#
loop_
_entity_poly.entity_id
_entity_poly.type
_entity_poly.pdbx_seq_one_letter_code
_entity_poly.pdbx_strand_id
1 'polypeptide(L)'
;MDRPRFRAAFFHPRFWLLWCGLGLLWLIVQLPYPVLLRIGRALGALMYRVAGDRRRIAWRNLELCFPEKSVAERKRLHKENFASTGIAFFEMAMSWWWSRSRLAKLAHVEGLEHLKQAQREGKGVILMALHFTTLEIGAALLGQQHTIDGMYREHKNPLFDYIQRRGRERHNLDSLAVERDDVRGMLKLLRAGRAIWYAPDQDYGAKQSVFVPLFGIQAATVTATSKFARLGKALVVPFVQERLADGSGYRLVIQAPLEAFPGETEEADCIRINQWVEQSVRDCPEQYLWAHRRFKTRPPGEPKLYDKRG
;
A
#
# COMPACT_ATOMS: atom_id res chain seq x y z
N MET A 1 19.35 -2.83 3.80
CA MET A 1 19.75 -4.08 3.13
C MET A 1 20.63 -3.78 1.94
N ASP A 2 21.51 -4.71 1.54
CA ASP A 2 22.27 -4.58 0.29
C ASP A 2 21.35 -4.56 -0.93
N ARG A 3 21.78 -3.85 -1.98
CA ARG A 3 21.09 -3.81 -3.28
C ARG A 3 21.01 -5.21 -3.90
N PRO A 4 19.90 -5.55 -4.60
CA PRO A 4 19.74 -6.85 -5.23
C PRO A 4 20.78 -7.04 -6.34
N ARG A 5 21.55 -8.13 -6.28
CA ARG A 5 22.53 -8.51 -7.30
C ARG A 5 22.02 -9.67 -8.14
N PHE A 6 22.23 -9.60 -9.45
CA PHE A 6 21.91 -10.70 -10.35
C PHE A 6 22.83 -11.88 -10.02
N ARG A 7 22.28 -13.10 -9.99
CA ARG A 7 23.02 -14.33 -9.73
C ARG A 7 22.91 -15.24 -10.95
N ALA A 8 24.01 -15.85 -11.38
CA ALA A 8 23.99 -16.82 -12.49
C ALA A 8 22.98 -17.96 -12.26
N ALA A 9 22.72 -18.32 -11.01
CA ALA A 9 21.69 -19.27 -10.61
C ALA A 9 20.27 -18.94 -11.12
N PHE A 10 20.01 -17.68 -11.51
CA PHE A 10 18.72 -17.26 -12.09
C PHE A 10 18.50 -17.76 -13.52
N PHE A 11 19.53 -18.27 -14.20
CA PHE A 11 19.37 -18.95 -15.50
C PHE A 11 18.91 -20.41 -15.38
N HIS A 12 18.89 -20.96 -14.17
CA HIS A 12 18.51 -22.35 -13.94
C HIS A 12 17.09 -22.65 -14.48
N PRO A 13 16.84 -23.81 -15.14
CA PRO A 13 15.55 -24.13 -15.77
C PRO A 13 14.31 -23.97 -14.90
N ARG A 14 14.44 -24.19 -13.59
CA ARG A 14 13.38 -23.92 -12.59
C ARG A 14 12.77 -22.51 -12.66
N PHE A 15 13.49 -21.54 -13.22
CA PHE A 15 13.05 -20.16 -13.36
C PHE A 15 12.52 -19.81 -14.75
N TRP A 16 12.59 -20.71 -15.74
CA TRP A 16 12.21 -20.39 -17.13
C TRP A 16 10.75 -19.98 -17.25
N LEU A 17 9.82 -20.68 -16.60
CA LEU A 17 8.40 -20.29 -16.60
C LEU A 17 8.19 -18.89 -16.02
N LEU A 18 8.91 -18.56 -14.95
CA LEU A 18 8.85 -17.22 -14.36
C LEU A 18 9.44 -16.17 -15.31
N TRP A 19 10.57 -16.46 -15.96
CA TRP A 19 11.15 -15.57 -16.98
C TRP A 19 10.22 -15.36 -18.17
N CYS A 20 9.60 -16.41 -18.70
CA CYS A 20 8.63 -16.31 -19.78
C CYS A 20 7.43 -15.47 -19.36
N GLY A 21 6.89 -15.69 -18.16
CA GLY A 21 5.78 -14.89 -17.62
C GLY A 21 6.14 -13.41 -17.42
N LEU A 22 7.32 -13.11 -16.88
CA LEU A 22 7.83 -11.75 -16.72
C LEU A 22 8.13 -11.08 -18.07
N GLY A 23 8.66 -11.83 -19.03
CA GLY A 23 8.91 -11.36 -20.39
C GLY A 23 7.61 -11.01 -21.12
N LEU A 24 6.60 -11.88 -21.03
CA LEU A 24 5.27 -11.59 -21.57
C LEU A 24 4.64 -10.36 -20.89
N LEU A 25 4.73 -10.28 -19.56
CA LEU A 25 4.22 -9.12 -18.83
C LEU A 25 4.95 -7.83 -19.22
N TRP A 26 6.26 -7.91 -19.42
CA TRP A 26 7.07 -6.78 -19.91
C TRP A 26 6.65 -6.34 -21.31
N LEU A 27 6.34 -7.28 -22.21
CA LEU A 27 5.82 -6.96 -23.55
C LEU A 27 4.45 -6.28 -23.46
N ILE A 28 3.53 -6.85 -22.68
CA ILE A 28 2.18 -6.30 -22.50
C ILE A 28 2.26 -4.88 -21.94
N VAL A 29 3.11 -4.65 -20.93
CA VAL A 29 3.19 -3.34 -20.29
C VAL A 29 3.73 -2.26 -21.22
N GLN A 30 4.36 -2.58 -22.36
CA GLN A 30 4.77 -1.54 -23.31
C GLN A 30 3.58 -0.82 -23.96
N LEU A 31 2.39 -1.44 -23.99
CA LEU A 31 1.17 -0.88 -24.56
C LEU A 31 0.78 0.48 -23.96
N PRO A 32 0.00 1.32 -24.68
CA PRO A 32 -0.46 2.61 -24.16
C PRO A 32 -1.25 2.49 -22.84
N TYR A 33 -1.15 3.49 -21.98
CA TYR A 33 -1.79 3.50 -20.66
C TYR A 33 -3.30 3.16 -20.69
N PRO A 34 -4.13 3.76 -21.58
CA PRO A 34 -5.56 3.43 -21.61
C PRO A 34 -5.84 1.96 -21.98
N VAL A 35 -4.97 1.34 -22.76
CA VAL A 35 -5.08 -0.09 -23.13
C VAL A 35 -4.81 -0.95 -21.91
N LEU A 36 -3.76 -0.63 -21.13
CA LEU A 36 -3.46 -1.34 -19.88
C LEU A 36 -4.59 -1.23 -18.87
N LEU A 37 -5.22 -0.06 -18.74
CA LEU A 37 -6.39 0.09 -17.88
C LEU A 37 -7.53 -0.85 -18.32
N ARG A 38 -7.82 -0.93 -19.62
CA ARG A 38 -8.88 -1.83 -20.14
C ARG A 38 -8.56 -3.30 -19.91
N ILE A 39 -7.33 -3.74 -20.21
CA ILE A 39 -6.88 -5.11 -19.96
C ILE A 39 -6.91 -5.42 -18.45
N GLY A 40 -6.49 -4.46 -17.62
CA GLY A 40 -6.59 -4.53 -16.16
C GLY A 40 -8.01 -4.73 -15.66
N ARG A 41 -8.98 -3.96 -16.18
CA ARG A 41 -10.40 -4.15 -15.86
C ARG A 41 -10.90 -5.54 -16.28
N ALA A 42 -10.51 -6.02 -17.45
CA ALA A 42 -10.87 -7.37 -17.93
C ALA A 42 -10.27 -8.47 -17.04
N LEU A 43 -9.00 -8.34 -16.64
CA LEU A 43 -8.36 -9.23 -15.68
C LEU A 43 -9.09 -9.21 -14.34
N GLY A 44 -9.47 -8.02 -13.86
CA GLY A 44 -10.27 -7.86 -12.64
C GLY A 44 -11.62 -8.57 -12.72
N ALA A 45 -12.32 -8.46 -13.85
CA ALA A 45 -13.57 -9.18 -14.09
C ALA A 45 -13.39 -10.70 -14.11
N LEU A 46 -12.28 -11.21 -14.66
CA LEU A 46 -11.92 -12.63 -14.59
C LEU A 46 -11.65 -13.05 -13.15
N MET A 47 -10.82 -12.30 -12.41
CA MET A 47 -10.53 -12.53 -10.99
C MET A 47 -11.80 -12.56 -10.14
N TYR A 48 -12.76 -11.68 -10.43
CA TYR A 48 -14.06 -11.66 -9.76
C TYR A 48 -14.84 -12.96 -9.95
N ARG A 49 -14.63 -13.70 -11.04
CA ARG A 49 -15.28 -15.00 -11.27
C ARG A 49 -14.56 -16.14 -10.56
N VAL A 50 -13.22 -16.15 -10.59
CA VAL A 50 -12.41 -17.30 -10.16
C VAL A 50 -11.88 -17.21 -8.72
N ALA A 51 -11.65 -16.02 -8.17
CA ALA A 51 -11.02 -15.83 -6.86
C ALA A 51 -12.04 -15.89 -5.70
N GLY A 52 -12.72 -17.03 -5.56
CA GLY A 52 -13.85 -17.22 -4.64
C GLY A 52 -13.61 -16.73 -3.21
N ASP A 53 -12.48 -17.12 -2.59
CA ASP A 53 -12.17 -16.78 -1.19
C ASP A 53 -11.92 -15.28 -1.00
N ARG A 54 -11.08 -14.69 -1.86
CA ARG A 54 -10.75 -13.26 -1.80
C ARG A 54 -11.98 -12.40 -2.09
N ARG A 55 -12.84 -12.85 -2.99
CA ARG A 55 -14.12 -12.22 -3.29
C ARG A 55 -15.06 -12.25 -2.09
N ARG A 56 -15.14 -13.36 -1.34
CA ARG A 56 -15.95 -13.43 -0.12
C ARG A 56 -15.43 -12.51 0.98
N ILE A 57 -14.11 -12.45 1.18
CA ILE A 57 -13.48 -11.53 2.15
C ILE A 57 -13.79 -10.08 1.79
N ALA A 58 -13.58 -9.68 0.54
CA ALA A 58 -13.83 -8.33 0.07
C ALA A 58 -15.31 -7.96 0.23
N TRP A 59 -16.22 -8.85 -0.19
CA TRP A 59 -17.65 -8.69 0.03
C TRP A 59 -17.98 -8.45 1.52
N ARG A 60 -17.46 -9.32 2.40
CA ARG A 60 -17.74 -9.23 3.83
C ARG A 60 -17.26 -7.91 4.43
N ASN A 61 -16.08 -7.43 4.03
CA ASN A 61 -15.61 -6.12 4.47
C ASN A 61 -16.51 -4.98 3.97
N LEU A 62 -16.98 -5.05 2.73
CA LEU A 62 -17.92 -4.04 2.20
C LEU A 62 -19.27 -4.06 2.92
N GLU A 63 -19.76 -5.22 3.35
CA GLU A 63 -20.95 -5.31 4.21
C GLU A 63 -20.76 -4.67 5.58
N LEU A 64 -19.57 -4.87 6.16
CA LEU A 64 -19.21 -4.37 7.48
C LEU A 64 -18.96 -2.87 7.47
N CYS A 65 -18.23 -2.36 6.48
CA CYS A 65 -17.81 -0.96 6.41
C CYS A 65 -18.85 -0.03 5.76
N PHE A 66 -19.75 -0.56 4.93
CA PHE A 66 -20.78 0.23 4.25
C PHE A 66 -22.19 -0.35 4.42
N PRO A 67 -22.68 -0.52 5.67
CA PRO A 67 -24.02 -1.06 5.92
C PRO A 67 -25.13 -0.15 5.37
N GLU A 68 -24.86 1.15 5.23
CA GLU A 68 -25.78 2.14 4.67
C GLU A 68 -26.02 1.99 3.16
N LYS A 69 -25.11 1.30 2.45
CA LYS A 69 -25.25 1.07 1.00
C LYS A 69 -26.17 -0.11 0.74
N SER A 70 -27.05 0.05 -0.25
CA SER A 70 -27.87 -1.05 -0.75
C SER A 70 -27.00 -2.20 -1.26
N VAL A 71 -27.59 -3.40 -1.33
CA VAL A 71 -26.89 -4.59 -1.86
C VAL A 71 -26.42 -4.36 -3.29
N ALA A 72 -27.19 -3.65 -4.11
CA ALA A 72 -26.84 -3.31 -5.48
C ALA A 72 -25.62 -2.38 -5.57
N GLU A 73 -25.57 -1.35 -4.72
CA GLU A 73 -24.42 -0.43 -4.65
C GLU A 73 -23.16 -1.13 -4.16
N ARG A 74 -23.25 -1.94 -3.09
CA ARG A 74 -22.13 -2.75 -2.63
C ARG A 74 -21.64 -3.70 -3.72
N LYS A 75 -22.55 -4.31 -4.49
CA LYS A 75 -22.18 -5.23 -5.59
C LYS A 75 -21.47 -4.50 -6.73
N ARG A 76 -21.87 -3.26 -7.05
CA ARG A 76 -21.17 -2.41 -8.02
C ARG A 76 -19.77 -2.07 -7.52
N LEU A 77 -19.65 -1.58 -6.28
CA LEU A 77 -18.39 -1.27 -5.63
C LEU A 77 -17.44 -2.47 -5.59
N HIS A 78 -17.95 -3.65 -5.27
CA HIS A 78 -17.18 -4.89 -5.23
C HIS A 78 -16.60 -5.25 -6.61
N LYS A 79 -17.38 -5.09 -7.70
CA LYS A 79 -16.87 -5.30 -9.06
C LYS A 79 -15.82 -4.27 -9.44
N GLU A 80 -16.03 -3.00 -9.12
CA GLU A 80 -15.04 -1.94 -9.36
C GLU A 80 -13.75 -2.16 -8.56
N ASN A 81 -13.85 -2.69 -7.35
CA ASN A 81 -12.67 -3.07 -6.57
C ASN A 81 -11.83 -4.17 -7.21
N PHE A 82 -12.50 -5.19 -7.76
CA PHE A 82 -11.81 -6.23 -8.53
C PHE A 82 -11.22 -5.68 -9.83
N ALA A 83 -11.92 -4.77 -10.51
CA ALA A 83 -11.38 -4.06 -11.67
C ALA A 83 -10.11 -3.27 -11.29
N SER A 84 -10.13 -2.55 -10.15
CA SER A 84 -8.96 -1.83 -9.63
C SER A 84 -7.80 -2.77 -9.27
N THR A 85 -8.10 -3.93 -8.70
CA THR A 85 -7.10 -4.97 -8.39
C THR A 85 -6.45 -5.54 -9.67
N GLY A 86 -7.23 -5.76 -10.73
CA GLY A 86 -6.71 -6.20 -12.02
C GLY A 86 -5.84 -5.13 -12.69
N ILE A 87 -6.21 -3.85 -12.57
CA ILE A 87 -5.37 -2.75 -13.03
C ILE A 87 -4.06 -2.69 -12.22
N ALA A 88 -4.12 -2.86 -10.89
CA ALA A 88 -2.95 -2.83 -10.01
C ALA A 88 -1.84 -3.82 -10.40
N PHE A 89 -2.22 -4.97 -10.96
CA PHE A 89 -1.24 -5.92 -11.50
C PHE A 89 -0.39 -5.31 -12.62
N PHE A 90 -1.00 -4.53 -13.52
CA PHE A 90 -0.29 -3.82 -14.58
C PHE A 90 0.41 -2.57 -14.04
N GLU A 91 -0.13 -1.90 -13.02
CA GLU A 91 0.52 -0.78 -12.35
C GLU A 91 1.83 -1.18 -11.68
N MET A 92 1.87 -2.35 -11.04
CA MET A 92 3.11 -2.95 -10.54
C MET A 92 4.13 -3.14 -11.68
N ALA A 93 3.71 -3.73 -12.80
CA ALA A 93 4.58 -3.91 -13.96
C ALA A 93 5.07 -2.58 -14.54
N MET A 94 4.19 -1.58 -14.65
CA MET A 94 4.52 -0.22 -15.12
C MET A 94 5.58 0.38 -14.20
N SER A 95 5.36 0.28 -12.89
CA SER A 95 6.29 0.75 -11.86
C SER A 95 7.67 0.12 -12.03
N TRP A 96 7.77 -1.16 -12.37
CA TRP A 96 9.08 -1.81 -12.48
C TRP A 96 9.80 -1.49 -13.79
N TRP A 97 9.06 -1.35 -14.90
CA TRP A 97 9.67 -1.37 -16.23
C TRP A 97 9.52 -0.10 -17.05
N TRP A 98 8.50 0.73 -16.84
CA TRP A 98 8.41 2.00 -17.57
C TRP A 98 9.57 2.93 -17.25
N SER A 99 9.91 3.76 -18.23
CA SER A 99 10.88 4.84 -18.05
C SER A 99 10.35 5.88 -17.08
N ARG A 100 11.27 6.52 -16.34
CA ARG A 100 10.92 7.61 -15.40
C ARG A 100 10.12 8.71 -16.10
N SER A 101 10.54 9.12 -17.29
CA SER A 101 9.86 10.15 -18.09
C SER A 101 8.44 9.76 -18.53
N ARG A 102 8.18 8.48 -18.82
CA ARG A 102 6.83 8.01 -19.16
C ARG A 102 5.93 7.99 -17.93
N LEU A 103 6.44 7.56 -16.78
CA LEU A 103 5.70 7.55 -15.51
C LEU A 103 5.40 8.96 -15.01
N ALA A 104 6.36 9.89 -15.08
CA ALA A 104 6.22 11.25 -14.59
C ALA A 104 5.01 11.99 -15.20
N LYS A 105 4.62 11.66 -16.43
CA LYS A 105 3.44 12.23 -17.11
C LYS A 105 2.11 11.86 -16.46
N LEU A 106 2.09 10.87 -15.57
CA LEU A 106 0.90 10.40 -14.87
C LEU A 106 0.82 10.90 -13.42
N ALA A 107 1.80 11.66 -12.93
CA ALA A 107 1.84 12.11 -11.54
C ALA A 107 1.22 13.50 -11.37
N HIS A 108 0.20 13.59 -10.53
CA HIS A 108 -0.36 14.84 -10.02
C HIS A 108 -0.06 14.90 -8.52
N VAL A 109 0.96 15.66 -8.12
CA VAL A 109 1.49 15.65 -6.75
C VAL A 109 1.08 16.92 -6.01
N GLU A 110 0.44 16.75 -4.86
CA GLU A 110 -0.04 17.82 -3.99
C GLU A 110 0.62 17.69 -2.60
N GLY A 111 0.99 18.81 -1.98
CA GLY A 111 1.54 18.82 -0.61
C GLY A 111 3.00 18.36 -0.48
N LEU A 112 3.75 18.25 -1.58
CA LEU A 112 5.16 17.83 -1.58
C LEU A 112 6.05 18.73 -0.68
N GLU A 113 5.64 19.98 -0.50
CA GLU A 113 6.25 20.94 0.40
C GLU A 113 6.35 20.46 1.85
N HIS A 114 5.42 19.62 2.33
CA HIS A 114 5.47 19.08 3.69
C HIS A 114 6.67 18.15 3.88
N LEU A 115 6.97 17.30 2.89
CA LEU A 115 8.16 16.43 2.92
C LEU A 115 9.44 17.23 2.74
N LYS A 116 9.45 18.20 1.83
CA LYS A 116 10.61 19.09 1.63
C LYS A 116 10.91 19.91 2.89
N GLN A 117 9.89 20.39 3.60
CA GLN A 117 10.06 21.13 4.85
C GLN A 117 10.63 20.23 5.94
N ALA A 118 10.06 19.05 6.15
CA ALA A 118 10.57 18.10 7.13
C ALA A 118 12.04 17.73 6.86
N GLN A 119 12.39 17.50 5.59
CA GLN A 119 13.78 17.25 5.19
C GLN A 119 14.71 18.43 5.51
N ARG A 120 14.30 19.67 5.20
CA ARG A 120 15.08 20.88 5.52
C ARG A 120 15.33 21.05 7.02
N GLU A 121 14.35 20.67 7.84
CA GLU A 121 14.45 20.73 9.30
C GLU A 121 15.17 19.51 9.92
N GLY A 122 15.63 18.56 9.10
CA GLY A 122 16.24 17.32 9.57
C GLY A 122 15.29 16.42 10.36
N LYS A 123 13.98 16.56 10.15
CA LYS A 123 12.93 15.78 10.82
C LYS A 123 12.62 14.51 10.04
N GLY A 124 12.65 13.37 10.72
CA GLY A 124 12.17 12.11 10.16
C GLY A 124 10.69 12.17 9.86
N VAL A 125 10.23 11.39 8.87
CA VAL A 125 8.83 11.33 8.49
C VAL A 125 8.36 9.88 8.45
N ILE A 126 7.28 9.58 9.14
CA ILE A 126 6.46 8.41 8.90
C ILE A 126 5.42 8.83 7.88
N LEU A 127 5.66 8.48 6.61
CA LEU A 127 4.72 8.71 5.53
C LEU A 127 3.62 7.66 5.63
N MET A 128 2.56 8.02 6.34
CA MET A 128 1.46 7.13 6.69
C MET A 128 0.53 6.94 5.49
N ALA A 129 0.64 5.79 4.85
CA ALA A 129 -0.12 5.42 3.67
C ALA A 129 -1.16 4.33 3.98
N LEU A 130 -1.93 3.94 2.97
CA LEU A 130 -2.87 2.83 3.01
C LEU A 130 -2.51 1.77 1.98
N HIS A 131 -2.94 0.53 2.22
CA HIS A 131 -2.91 -0.51 1.21
C HIS A 131 -4.03 -0.30 0.19
N PHE A 132 -3.89 0.73 -0.64
CA PHE A 132 -4.65 0.85 -1.88
C PHE A 132 -4.02 -0.02 -2.97
N THR A 133 -4.84 -0.41 -3.93
CA THR A 133 -4.45 -1.14 -5.14
C THR A 133 -3.35 -0.41 -5.92
N THR A 134 -3.30 0.92 -5.82
CA THR A 134 -2.32 1.83 -6.44
C THR A 134 -0.99 1.95 -5.67
N LEU A 135 -0.73 1.16 -4.63
CA LEU A 135 0.45 1.29 -3.76
C LEU A 135 1.79 1.25 -4.51
N GLU A 136 1.99 0.28 -5.41
CA GLU A 136 3.27 0.15 -6.15
C GLU A 136 3.54 1.36 -7.05
N ILE A 137 2.52 1.83 -7.77
CA ILE A 137 2.65 2.97 -8.68
C ILE A 137 2.76 4.29 -7.93
N GLY A 138 2.05 4.44 -6.82
CA GLY A 138 2.20 5.59 -5.93
C GLY A 138 3.63 5.72 -5.38
N ALA A 139 4.23 4.61 -4.93
CA ALA A 139 5.62 4.58 -4.48
C ALA A 139 6.61 4.91 -5.61
N ALA A 140 6.39 4.37 -6.82
CA ALA A 140 7.23 4.66 -7.98
C ALA A 140 7.17 6.12 -8.42
N LEU A 141 5.98 6.72 -8.43
CA LEU A 141 5.78 8.11 -8.85
C LEU A 141 6.32 9.09 -7.79
N LEU A 142 5.98 8.88 -6.52
CA LEU A 142 6.47 9.73 -5.44
C LEU A 142 7.99 9.61 -5.24
N GLY A 143 8.54 8.39 -5.40
CA GLY A 143 9.98 8.14 -5.33
C GLY A 143 10.80 8.94 -6.36
N GLN A 144 10.20 9.36 -7.47
CA GLN A 144 10.87 10.24 -8.44
C GLN A 144 10.96 11.69 -7.98
N GLN A 145 10.15 12.10 -7.00
CA GLN A 145 10.02 13.47 -6.50
C GLN A 145 10.68 13.68 -5.14
N HIS A 146 10.70 12.64 -4.30
CA HIS A 146 11.30 12.69 -2.97
C HIS A 146 11.83 11.31 -2.53
N THR A 147 12.88 11.31 -1.70
CA THR A 147 13.46 10.06 -1.19
C THR A 147 12.64 9.53 -0.04
N ILE A 148 12.09 8.34 -0.24
CA ILE A 148 11.29 7.62 0.75
C ILE A 148 11.81 6.19 0.82
N ASP A 149 12.10 5.75 2.04
CA ASP A 149 12.47 4.38 2.34
C ASP A 149 11.23 3.49 2.43
N GLY A 150 11.32 2.31 1.84
CA GLY A 150 10.23 1.34 1.84
C GLY A 150 10.45 0.26 2.88
N MET A 151 9.43 -0.02 3.71
CA MET A 151 9.39 -1.29 4.41
C MET A 151 9.32 -2.44 3.41
N TYR A 152 10.09 -3.47 3.66
CA TYR A 152 10.26 -4.60 2.76
C TYR A 152 10.13 -5.92 3.52
N ARG A 153 9.72 -6.94 2.77
CA ARG A 153 9.74 -8.32 3.19
C ARG A 153 10.22 -9.14 2.00
N GLU A 154 11.29 -9.89 2.19
CA GLU A 154 11.85 -10.75 1.15
C GLU A 154 10.80 -11.72 0.59
N HIS A 155 10.76 -11.81 -0.74
CA HIS A 155 9.92 -12.75 -1.44
C HIS A 155 10.59 -14.13 -1.49
N LYS A 156 9.84 -15.19 -1.19
CA LYS A 156 10.37 -16.57 -1.11
C LYS A 156 11.05 -17.06 -2.40
N ASN A 157 10.58 -16.57 -3.56
CA ASN A 157 11.24 -16.82 -4.83
C ASN A 157 12.32 -15.75 -5.07
N PRO A 158 13.62 -16.11 -5.07
CA PRO A 158 14.72 -15.14 -5.11
C PRO A 158 14.87 -14.43 -6.46
N LEU A 159 14.42 -15.03 -7.57
CA LEU A 159 14.39 -14.34 -8.86
C LEU A 159 13.30 -13.25 -8.85
N PHE A 160 12.11 -13.59 -8.37
CA PHE A 160 11.03 -12.60 -8.26
C PHE A 160 11.41 -11.47 -7.29
N ASP A 161 12.03 -11.80 -6.15
CA ASP A 161 12.59 -10.84 -5.21
C ASP A 161 13.57 -9.87 -5.90
N TYR A 162 14.55 -10.41 -6.63
CA TYR A 162 15.51 -9.62 -7.40
C TYR A 162 14.82 -8.63 -8.35
N ILE A 163 13.84 -9.10 -9.14
CA ILE A 163 13.12 -8.27 -10.10
C ILE A 163 12.28 -7.20 -9.40
N GLN A 164 11.54 -7.56 -8.34
CA GLN A 164 10.72 -6.64 -7.56
C GLN A 164 11.58 -5.53 -6.93
N ARG A 165 12.67 -5.90 -6.24
CA ARG A 165 13.56 -4.93 -5.61
C ARG A 165 14.19 -4.00 -6.64
N ARG A 166 14.72 -4.56 -7.74
CA ARG A 166 15.28 -3.75 -8.84
C ARG A 166 14.25 -2.78 -9.42
N GLY A 167 12.99 -3.22 -9.56
CA GLY A 167 11.89 -2.41 -10.04
C GLY A 167 11.50 -1.27 -9.10
N ARG A 168 11.47 -1.51 -7.78
CA ARG A 168 11.15 -0.49 -6.77
C ARG A 168 12.29 0.51 -6.56
N GLU A 169 13.53 0.04 -6.58
CA GLU A 169 14.71 0.83 -6.22
C GLU A 169 15.23 1.72 -7.38
N ARG A 170 14.78 1.51 -8.62
CA ARG A 170 15.27 2.27 -9.79
C ARG A 170 14.81 3.73 -9.86
N HIS A 171 13.72 4.08 -9.17
CA HIS A 171 13.15 5.44 -9.21
C HIS A 171 13.86 6.39 -8.27
N ASN A 172 14.54 5.84 -7.27
CA ASN A 172 15.30 6.58 -6.29
C ASN A 172 16.49 5.75 -5.79
N LEU A 173 17.70 6.10 -6.23
CA LEU A 173 18.91 5.37 -5.85
C LEU A 173 19.36 5.64 -4.42
N ASP A 174 18.75 6.61 -3.74
CA ASP A 174 18.99 6.91 -2.34
C ASP A 174 17.97 6.22 -1.42
N SER A 175 16.91 5.59 -1.98
CA SER A 175 15.93 4.87 -1.17
C SER A 175 16.47 3.54 -0.67
N LEU A 176 16.15 3.22 0.58
CA LEU A 176 16.52 1.98 1.22
C LEU A 176 15.29 1.10 1.39
N ALA A 177 15.50 -0.19 1.18
CA ALA A 177 14.58 -1.21 1.63
C ALA A 177 14.95 -1.59 3.08
N VAL A 178 13.97 -1.48 3.99
CA VAL A 178 14.12 -1.76 5.42
C VAL A 178 13.27 -2.97 5.75
N GLU A 179 13.86 -4.04 6.29
CA GLU A 179 13.08 -5.21 6.70
C GLU A 179 12.05 -4.80 7.74
N ARG A 180 10.81 -5.25 7.58
CA ARG A 180 9.70 -4.86 8.46
C ARG A 180 9.97 -5.18 9.94
N ASP A 181 10.73 -6.24 10.21
CA ASP A 181 11.04 -6.68 11.57
C ASP A 181 12.30 -5.96 12.13
N ASP A 182 13.00 -5.13 11.34
CA ASP A 182 14.14 -4.31 11.75
C ASP A 182 13.71 -2.95 12.35
N VAL A 183 13.11 -3.03 13.54
CA VAL A 183 12.66 -1.85 14.29
C VAL A 183 13.81 -0.88 14.59
N ARG A 184 15.00 -1.39 14.91
CA ARG A 184 16.15 -0.53 15.25
C ARG A 184 16.64 0.25 14.03
N GLY A 185 16.70 -0.40 12.86
CA GLY A 185 17.04 0.24 11.59
C GLY A 185 16.06 1.35 11.23
N MET A 186 14.75 1.09 11.35
CA MET A 186 13.72 2.12 11.12
C MET A 186 13.91 3.34 12.02
N LEU A 187 14.09 3.14 13.33
CA LEU A 187 14.31 4.25 14.27
C LEU A 187 15.57 5.05 13.96
N LYS A 188 16.65 4.39 13.51
CA LYS A 188 17.89 5.06 13.10
C LYS A 188 17.66 5.95 11.88
N LEU A 189 16.92 5.48 10.88
CA LEU A 189 16.62 6.25 9.66
C LEU A 189 15.73 7.46 9.97
N LEU A 190 14.69 7.27 10.79
CA LEU A 190 13.82 8.37 11.23
C LEU A 190 14.62 9.46 11.97
N ARG A 191 15.50 9.07 12.90
CA ARG A 191 16.36 10.02 13.63
C ARG A 191 17.38 10.71 12.74
N ALA A 192 17.71 10.12 11.58
CA ALA A 192 18.57 10.71 10.56
C ALA A 192 17.80 11.63 9.58
N GLY A 193 16.54 11.97 9.87
CA GLY A 193 15.76 12.89 9.03
C GLY A 193 15.15 12.25 7.78
N ARG A 194 15.09 10.91 7.70
CA ARG A 194 14.58 10.21 6.51
C ARG A 194 13.08 9.99 6.59
N ALA A 195 12.44 9.94 5.42
CA ALA A 195 11.05 9.56 5.26
C ALA A 195 10.92 8.04 5.06
N ILE A 196 10.01 7.39 5.78
CA ILE A 196 9.71 5.97 5.66
C ILE A 196 8.24 5.79 5.30
N TRP A 197 7.97 5.05 4.23
CA TRP A 197 6.61 4.64 3.86
C TRP A 197 6.09 3.58 4.83
N TYR A 198 4.96 3.87 5.49
CA TYR A 198 4.39 3.03 6.52
C TYR A 198 2.87 2.94 6.40
N ALA A 199 2.30 1.73 6.51
CA ALA A 199 0.87 1.50 6.34
C ALA A 199 0.26 0.74 7.55
N PRO A 200 -0.53 1.41 8.42
CA PRO A 200 -1.09 0.85 9.66
C PRO A 200 -2.40 0.07 9.51
N ASP A 201 -2.97 0.02 8.30
CA ASP A 201 -4.34 -0.42 8.01
C ASP A 201 -4.52 -1.95 7.92
N GLN A 202 -3.54 -2.74 8.39
CA GLN A 202 -3.65 -4.20 8.42
C GLN A 202 -3.74 -4.78 9.83
N ASP A 203 -4.44 -5.90 9.94
CA ASP A 203 -4.52 -6.69 11.17
C ASP A 203 -3.26 -7.57 11.40
N TYR A 204 -2.47 -7.20 12.42
CA TYR A 204 -1.26 -7.89 12.90
C TYR A 204 -1.49 -8.71 14.18
N GLY A 205 -2.74 -8.91 14.59
CA GLY A 205 -3.07 -9.67 15.80
C GLY A 205 -3.03 -8.85 17.09
N ALA A 206 -3.57 -9.44 18.17
CA ALA A 206 -3.84 -8.73 19.42
C ALA A 206 -2.57 -8.32 20.19
N LYS A 207 -1.46 -9.05 20.03
CA LYS A 207 -0.22 -8.79 20.80
C LYS A 207 0.41 -7.42 20.52
N GLN A 208 0.19 -6.87 19.33
CA GLN A 208 0.80 -5.61 18.87
C GLN A 208 -0.23 -4.49 18.68
N SER A 209 -1.47 -4.73 19.11
CA SER A 209 -2.60 -3.89 18.76
C SER A 209 -3.44 -3.55 19.99
N VAL A 210 -4.10 -2.41 19.92
CA VAL A 210 -5.25 -2.08 20.77
C VAL A 210 -6.52 -2.28 19.95
N PHE A 211 -7.64 -2.52 20.63
CA PHE A 211 -8.95 -2.59 19.97
C PHE A 211 -9.57 -1.20 20.01
N VAL A 212 -9.71 -0.59 18.83
CA VAL A 212 -10.34 0.73 18.67
C VAL A 212 -11.28 0.72 17.45
N PRO A 213 -12.30 1.60 17.40
CA PRO A 213 -13.25 1.62 16.31
C PRO A 213 -12.61 1.92 14.95
N LEU A 214 -13.04 1.19 13.91
CA LEU A 214 -12.81 1.46 12.50
C LEU A 214 -14.10 1.08 11.76
N PHE A 215 -14.78 2.04 11.10
CA PHE A 215 -16.13 1.85 10.58
C PHE A 215 -17.11 1.35 11.64
N GLY A 216 -17.00 1.87 12.88
CA GLY A 216 -17.83 1.47 14.01
C GLY A 216 -17.53 0.07 14.59
N ILE A 217 -16.53 -0.65 14.06
CA ILE A 217 -16.18 -2.02 14.48
C ILE A 217 -14.89 -1.97 15.28
N GLN A 218 -14.85 -2.66 16.43
CA GLN A 218 -13.60 -2.88 17.18
C GLN A 218 -12.60 -3.63 16.32
N ALA A 219 -11.52 -2.96 15.94
CA ALA A 219 -10.48 -3.51 15.07
C ALA A 219 -9.15 -3.55 15.82
N ALA A 220 -8.40 -4.64 15.66
CA ALA A 220 -7.02 -4.68 16.10
C ALA A 220 -6.21 -3.66 15.28
N THR A 221 -5.86 -2.54 15.90
CA THR A 221 -5.07 -1.46 15.29
C THR A 221 -3.70 -1.39 15.96
N VAL A 222 -2.65 -1.43 15.14
CA VAL A 222 -1.27 -1.51 15.60
C VAL A 222 -0.81 -0.20 16.24
N THR A 223 -0.15 -0.29 17.39
CA THR A 223 0.37 0.90 18.09
C THR A 223 1.76 1.33 17.60
N ALA A 224 2.29 0.64 16.58
CA ALA A 224 3.63 0.86 16.05
C ALA A 224 3.81 2.27 15.46
N THR A 225 2.78 2.90 14.89
CA THR A 225 2.86 4.29 14.39
C THR A 225 3.26 5.26 15.50
N SER A 226 2.55 5.21 16.63
CA SER A 226 2.84 6.05 17.81
C SER A 226 4.25 5.79 18.36
N LYS A 227 4.65 4.51 18.42
CA LYS A 227 5.98 4.10 18.91
C LYS A 227 7.08 4.62 18.00
N PHE A 228 6.94 4.48 16.68
CA PHE A 228 7.91 4.99 15.72
C PHE A 228 7.98 6.51 15.74
N ALA A 229 6.84 7.20 15.84
CA ALA A 229 6.82 8.66 15.91
C ALA A 229 7.56 9.16 17.16
N ARG A 230 7.23 8.59 18.33
CA ARG A 230 7.85 8.95 19.62
C ARG A 230 9.34 8.63 19.67
N LEU A 231 9.71 7.39 19.39
CA LEU A 231 11.10 6.92 19.52
C LEU A 231 12.00 7.44 18.39
N GLY A 232 11.43 7.60 17.19
CA GLY A 232 12.10 8.11 16.00
C GLY A 232 12.19 9.64 15.96
N LYS A 233 11.47 10.34 16.85
CA LYS A 233 11.31 11.81 16.82
C LYS A 233 10.83 12.30 15.44
N ALA A 234 9.88 11.56 14.88
CA ALA A 234 9.42 11.73 13.51
C ALA A 234 8.01 12.32 13.46
N LEU A 235 7.78 13.11 12.41
CA LEU A 235 6.46 13.60 12.04
C LEU A 235 5.65 12.44 11.45
N VAL A 236 4.34 12.40 11.70
CA VAL A 236 3.43 11.50 10.99
C VAL A 236 2.72 12.31 9.91
N VAL A 237 2.98 11.96 8.65
CA VAL A 237 2.47 12.69 7.49
C VAL A 237 1.54 11.76 6.73
N PRO A 238 0.22 12.01 6.74
CA PRO A 238 -0.71 11.18 6.00
C PRO A 238 -0.51 11.31 4.49
N PHE A 239 -0.70 10.21 3.79
CA PHE A 239 -0.46 10.11 2.35
C PHE A 239 -1.50 9.22 1.67
N VAL A 240 -2.09 9.73 0.59
CA VAL A 240 -3.08 9.01 -0.21
C VAL A 240 -2.67 9.02 -1.67
N GLN A 241 -2.78 7.87 -2.32
CA GLN A 241 -2.53 7.70 -3.75
C GLN A 241 -3.76 7.17 -4.48
N GLU A 242 -4.29 7.94 -5.42
CA GLU A 242 -5.56 7.64 -6.11
C GLU A 242 -5.33 7.57 -7.62
N ARG A 243 -5.88 6.54 -8.27
CA ARG A 243 -6.03 6.52 -9.73
C ARG A 243 -7.23 7.37 -10.12
N LEU A 244 -7.01 8.37 -10.98
CA LEU A 244 -8.07 9.26 -11.43
C LEU A 244 -9.05 8.53 -12.37
N ALA A 245 -10.34 8.74 -12.15
CA ALA A 245 -11.42 8.02 -12.83
C ALA A 245 -11.47 8.27 -14.36
N ASP A 246 -10.99 9.43 -14.80
CA ASP A 246 -10.89 9.81 -16.23
C ASP A 246 -9.69 9.16 -16.95
N GLY A 247 -8.82 8.45 -16.22
CA GLY A 247 -7.62 7.84 -16.77
C GLY A 247 -6.51 8.85 -17.11
N SER A 248 -6.53 10.04 -16.50
CA SER A 248 -5.48 11.07 -16.67
C SER A 248 -4.23 10.85 -15.81
N GLY A 249 -4.21 9.81 -14.96
CA GLY A 249 -3.06 9.44 -14.15
C GLY A 249 -3.42 9.17 -12.70
N TYR A 250 -2.56 9.64 -11.80
CA TYR A 250 -2.61 9.39 -10.37
C TYR A 250 -2.45 10.68 -9.59
N ARG A 251 -3.34 10.88 -8.63
CA ARG A 251 -3.22 11.95 -7.64
C ARG A 251 -2.51 11.42 -6.40
N LEU A 252 -1.43 12.10 -6.00
CA LEU A 252 -0.63 11.77 -4.84
C LEU A 252 -0.73 12.95 -3.86
N VAL A 253 -1.50 12.77 -2.79
CA VAL A 253 -1.77 13.83 -1.81
C VAL A 253 -0.95 13.56 -0.57
N ILE A 254 0.07 14.39 -0.34
CA ILE A 254 0.81 14.46 0.91
C ILE A 254 0.06 15.48 1.78
N GLN A 255 -0.50 15.05 2.90
CA GLN A 255 -1.21 15.95 3.81
C GLN A 255 -0.23 16.66 4.75
N ALA A 256 -0.71 17.69 5.45
CA ALA A 256 0.07 18.28 6.53
C ALA A 256 0.39 17.24 7.62
N PRO A 257 1.53 17.34 8.33
CA PRO A 257 1.81 16.50 9.48
C PRO A 257 0.67 16.53 10.50
N LEU A 258 0.35 15.38 11.10
CA LEU A 258 -0.63 15.32 12.19
C LEU A 258 -0.16 16.19 13.37
N GLU A 259 -0.95 17.19 13.71
CA GLU A 259 -0.68 18.06 14.87
C GLU A 259 -0.76 17.27 16.17
N ALA A 260 0.09 17.61 17.14
CA ALA A 260 0.14 16.96 18.46
C ALA A 260 0.11 15.42 18.37
N PHE A 261 0.94 14.84 17.49
CA PHE A 261 1.09 13.40 17.34
C PHE A 261 2.55 12.98 17.57
N PRO A 262 2.82 11.92 18.36
CA PRO A 262 1.85 11.10 19.11
C PRO A 262 1.29 11.86 20.31
N GLY A 263 0.03 11.56 20.65
CA GLY A 263 -0.65 12.11 21.81
C GLY A 263 -0.28 11.40 23.12
N GLU A 264 -1.15 11.57 24.11
CA GLU A 264 -0.94 11.06 25.48
C GLU A 264 -0.99 9.52 25.55
N THR A 265 -1.93 8.89 24.83
CA THR A 265 -2.14 7.43 24.87
C THR A 265 -2.07 6.80 23.48
N GLU A 266 -1.58 5.56 23.41
CA GLU A 266 -1.56 4.79 22.15
C GLU A 266 -2.98 4.54 21.62
N GLU A 267 -3.98 4.46 22.50
CA GLU A 267 -5.38 4.29 22.13
C GLU A 267 -5.95 5.53 21.40
N ALA A 268 -5.73 6.73 21.95
CA ALA A 268 -6.18 7.97 21.32
C ALA A 268 -5.53 8.18 19.94
N ASP A 269 -4.24 7.86 19.82
CA ASP A 269 -3.54 7.88 18.54
C ASP A 269 -4.13 6.86 17.54
N CYS A 270 -4.41 5.64 17.98
CA CYS A 270 -4.99 4.61 17.13
C CYS A 270 -6.40 4.97 16.65
N ILE A 271 -7.20 5.66 17.49
CA ILE A 271 -8.50 6.21 17.09
C ILE A 271 -8.32 7.25 15.98
N ARG A 272 -7.40 8.22 16.15
CA ARG A 272 -7.11 9.24 15.13
C ARG A 272 -6.65 8.62 13.81
N ILE A 273 -5.77 7.61 13.88
CA ILE A 273 -5.32 6.86 12.71
C ILE A 273 -6.51 6.17 12.02
N ASN A 274 -7.36 5.46 12.76
CA ASN A 274 -8.51 4.78 12.18
C ASN A 274 -9.53 5.76 11.57
N GLN A 275 -9.73 6.94 12.17
CA GLN A 275 -10.58 8.00 11.59
C GLN A 275 -10.03 8.48 10.25
N TRP A 276 -8.72 8.69 10.15
CA TRP A 276 -8.08 9.05 8.88
C TRP A 276 -8.17 7.92 7.84
N VAL A 277 -7.95 6.66 8.25
CA VAL A 277 -8.13 5.48 7.40
C VAL A 277 -9.56 5.43 6.87
N GLU A 278 -10.55 5.59 7.75
CA GLU A 278 -11.97 5.56 7.39
C GLU A 278 -12.33 6.64 6.38
N GLN A 279 -11.90 7.89 6.60
CA GLN A 279 -12.13 8.98 5.66
C GLN A 279 -11.51 8.67 4.29
N SER A 280 -10.23 8.32 4.27
CA SER A 280 -9.50 8.04 3.03
C SER A 280 -10.11 6.87 2.25
N VAL A 281 -10.56 5.82 2.95
CA VAL A 281 -11.24 4.69 2.33
C VAL A 281 -12.63 5.08 1.82
N ARG A 282 -13.34 6.00 2.48
CA ARG A 282 -14.64 6.52 2.02
C ARG A 282 -14.51 7.37 0.76
N ASP A 283 -13.39 8.06 0.57
CA ASP A 283 -13.15 8.94 -0.58
C ASP A 283 -12.95 8.15 -1.89
N CYS A 284 -12.30 6.97 -1.84
CA CYS A 284 -12.08 6.11 -3.01
C CYS A 284 -12.17 4.60 -2.67
N PRO A 285 -13.35 4.13 -2.24
CA PRO A 285 -13.53 2.80 -1.67
C PRO A 285 -13.22 1.68 -2.66
N GLU A 286 -13.39 1.89 -3.96
CA GLU A 286 -13.07 0.91 -4.98
C GLU A 286 -11.56 0.64 -5.08
N GLN A 287 -10.70 1.52 -4.57
CA GLN A 287 -9.25 1.37 -4.68
C GLN A 287 -8.60 0.77 -3.43
N TYR A 288 -9.32 0.60 -2.32
CA TYR A 288 -8.79 -0.04 -1.10
C TYR A 288 -8.63 -1.56 -1.24
N LEU A 289 -7.62 -2.16 -0.59
CA LEU A 289 -7.36 -3.60 -0.62
C LEU A 289 -8.34 -4.36 0.29
N TRP A 290 -9.59 -4.48 -0.14
CA TRP A 290 -10.65 -5.22 0.58
C TRP A 290 -10.39 -6.73 0.71
N ALA A 291 -9.45 -7.30 -0.04
CA ALA A 291 -9.13 -8.72 0.01
C ALA A 291 -8.37 -9.16 1.29
N HIS A 292 -8.06 -8.22 2.19
CA HIS A 292 -7.48 -8.47 3.50
C HIS A 292 -8.56 -8.68 4.57
N ARG A 293 -8.37 -9.65 5.47
CA ARG A 293 -9.28 -9.85 6.61
C ARG A 293 -8.97 -8.84 7.70
N ARG A 294 -9.41 -7.58 7.51
CA ARG A 294 -9.14 -6.44 8.39
C ARG A 294 -9.60 -6.62 9.83
N PHE A 295 -10.67 -7.38 10.05
CA PHE A 295 -11.32 -7.57 11.35
C PHE A 295 -11.17 -8.99 11.91
N LYS A 296 -10.14 -9.75 11.48
CA LYS A 296 -10.01 -11.19 11.81
C LYS A 296 -9.71 -11.40 13.30
N THR A 297 -8.94 -10.48 13.88
CA THR A 297 -8.62 -10.46 15.30
C THR A 297 -9.71 -9.68 16.02
N ARG A 298 -10.35 -10.31 17.00
CA ARG A 298 -11.47 -9.76 17.76
C ARG A 298 -11.10 -9.57 19.23
N PRO A 299 -11.76 -8.65 19.94
CA PRO A 299 -11.72 -8.62 21.40
C PRO A 299 -12.08 -9.98 22.01
N PRO A 300 -11.55 -10.32 23.20
CA PRO A 300 -11.93 -11.55 23.89
C PRO A 300 -13.45 -11.66 24.06
N GLY A 301 -14.01 -12.82 23.69
CA GLY A 301 -15.45 -13.09 23.77
C GLY A 301 -16.27 -12.67 22.55
N GLU A 302 -15.71 -11.90 21.61
CA GLU A 302 -16.44 -11.50 20.41
C GLU A 302 -16.42 -12.56 19.28
N PRO A 303 -17.51 -12.69 18.50
CA PRO A 303 -17.59 -13.65 17.40
C PRO A 303 -16.68 -13.27 16.23
N LYS A 304 -16.20 -14.28 15.51
CA LYS A 304 -15.45 -14.08 14.26
C LYS A 304 -16.36 -13.48 13.18
N LEU A 305 -15.79 -12.58 12.36
CA LEU A 305 -16.52 -11.90 11.29
C LEU A 305 -16.29 -12.50 9.88
N TYR A 306 -15.41 -13.49 9.76
CA TYR A 306 -15.09 -14.20 8.51
C TYR A 306 -15.25 -15.71 8.69
N ASP A 307 -15.58 -16.41 7.60
CA ASP A 307 -15.78 -17.85 7.61
C ASP A 307 -14.44 -18.61 7.65
N LYS A 308 -14.47 -19.85 8.13
CA LYS A 308 -13.28 -20.74 8.15
C LYS A 308 -12.69 -20.96 6.74
N ARG A 309 -13.51 -20.86 5.69
CA ARG A 309 -13.12 -21.06 4.27
C ARG A 309 -12.95 -19.75 3.48
N GLY A 310 -12.92 -18.58 4.13
CA GLY A 310 -12.90 -17.30 3.42
C GLY A 310 -13.19 -16.14 4.35
#